data_AF-A0AAC8QF77-F1
#
_entry.id   AF-A0AAC8QF77-F1
#
_cell.length_a   1.000
_cell.length_b   1.000
_cell.length_c   1.000
_cell.angle_alpha   90.00
_cell.angle_beta   90.00
_cell.angle_gamma   90.00
#
_symmetry.space_group_name_H-M   'P 1'
#
loop_
_entity.id
_entity.type
_entity.pdbx_description
1 polymer ?
#
loop_
_entity_poly.entity_id
_entity_poly.type
_entity_poly.pdbx_seq_one_letter_code
_entity_poly.pdbx_strand_id
1 'polypeptide(L)' 'MGIELLTEEQYRELQKLGEFDTKTSSWVKTPSDIRKLGGALFGDRRYDNVFVYHNGAQSYYAARAFRGSLRV' A
#
# COMPACT_ATOMS: atom_id res chain seq x y z
N MET A 1 11.20 -12.94 8.01
CA MET A 1 11.43 -12.79 6.55
C MET A 1 11.59 -11.30 6.30
N GLY A 2 12.74 -10.84 5.80
CA GLY A 2 13.11 -9.42 5.65
C GLY A 2 12.33 -8.66 4.56
N ILE A 3 11.01 -8.84 4.52
CA ILE A 3 10.11 -8.16 3.59
C ILE A 3 9.63 -6.87 4.26
N GLU A 4 9.86 -5.74 3.63
CA GLU A 4 9.38 -4.43 4.08
C GLU A 4 8.23 -3.95 3.20
N LEU A 5 7.19 -3.36 3.79
CA LEU A 5 6.13 -2.66 3.04
C LEU A 5 6.74 -1.54 2.19
N LEU A 6 6.27 -1.40 0.96
CA LEU A 6 6.68 -0.30 0.09
C LEU A 6 6.28 1.04 0.71
N THR A 7 7.16 2.05 0.65
CA THR A 7 6.76 3.44 0.89
C THR A 7 5.80 3.91 -0.21
N GLU A 8 5.14 5.04 -0.01
CA GLU A 8 4.31 5.65 -1.05
C GLU A 8 5.12 5.92 -2.33
N GLU A 9 6.34 6.42 -2.19
CA GLU A 9 7.23 6.69 -3.33
C GLU A 9 7.58 5.40 -4.06
N GLN A 10 7.96 4.35 -3.34
CA GLN A 10 8.26 3.05 -3.95
C GLN A 10 7.03 2.44 -4.63
N TYR A 11 5.84 2.63 -4.06
CA TYR A 11 4.60 2.20 -4.66
C TYR A 11 4.30 2.97 -5.97
N ARG A 12 4.61 4.27 -6.03
CA ARG A 12 4.50 5.07 -7.27
C ARG A 12 5.53 4.65 -8.32
N GLU A 13 6.76 4.34 -7.91
CA GLU A 13 7.79 3.83 -8.82
C GLU A 13 7.41 2.46 -9.40
N LEU A 14 6.82 1.57 -8.60
CA LEU A 14 6.29 0.29 -9.07
C LEU A 14 5.29 0.46 -10.22
N GLN A 15 4.43 1.47 -10.16
CA GLN A 15 3.40 1.74 -11.17
C GLN A 15 3.98 2.24 -12.51
N LYS A 16 5.25 2.65 -12.55
CA LYS A 16 5.97 2.95 -13.80
C LYS A 16 6.40 1.69 -14.54
N LEU A 17 6.50 0.56 -13.83
CA LEU A 17 6.87 -0.74 -14.42
C LEU A 17 5.68 -1.49 -15.02
N GLY A 18 4.45 -1.06 -14.71
CA GLY A 18 3.22 -1.68 -15.19
C GLY A 18 1.99 -1.22 -14.43
N GLU A 19 0.83 -1.72 -14.83
CA GLU A 19 -0.44 -1.43 -14.18
C GLU A 19 -0.70 -2.42 -13.06
N PHE A 20 -0.49 -1.99 -11.81
CA PHE A 20 -0.73 -2.81 -10.62
C PHE A 20 -1.93 -2.29 -9.84
N ASP A 21 -2.60 -3.18 -9.10
CA ASP A 21 -3.67 -2.81 -8.16
C ASP A 21 -4.83 -2.05 -8.84
N THR A 22 -5.22 -2.48 -10.05
CA THR A 22 -6.29 -1.88 -10.88
C THR A 22 -7.72 -2.31 -10.52
N LYS A 23 -7.86 -3.32 -9.66
CA LYS A 23 -9.16 -3.80 -9.13
C LYS A 23 -9.20 -3.93 -7.62
N THR A 24 -8.04 -3.97 -6.99
CA THR A 24 -7.86 -4.08 -5.55
C THR A 24 -7.14 -2.83 -5.03
N SER A 25 -6.90 -2.80 -3.72
CA SER A 25 -6.08 -1.78 -3.08
C SER A 25 -5.10 -2.50 -2.18
N SER A 26 -3.88 -2.01 -2.12
CA SER A 26 -2.77 -2.66 -1.43
C SER A 26 -2.32 -1.83 -0.24
N TRP A 27 -2.01 -2.49 0.86
CA TRP A 27 -1.39 -1.83 2.00
C TRP A 27 0.03 -1.37 1.64
N VAL A 28 0.33 -0.11 1.92
CA VAL A 28 1.66 0.50 1.83
C VAL A 28 2.14 0.94 3.22
N LYS A 29 3.45 1.22 3.34
CA LYS A 29 4.09 1.56 4.60
C LYS A 29 3.38 2.74 5.25
N THR A 30 2.77 2.48 6.39
CA THR A 30 2.06 3.50 7.17
C THR A 30 3.00 4.05 8.24
N PRO A 31 3.12 5.38 8.38
CA PRO A 31 3.82 6.01 9.50
C PRO A 31 3.38 5.46 10.87
N SER A 32 4.33 5.35 11.80
CA SER A 32 4.12 4.66 13.08
C SER A 32 3.13 5.40 14.00
N ASP A 33 3.11 6.72 13.94
CA ASP A 33 2.17 7.62 14.61
C ASP A 33 0.73 7.37 14.14
N ILE A 34 0.50 7.27 12.82
CA ILE A 34 -0.82 6.94 12.25
C ILE A 34 -1.25 5.53 12.67
N ARG A 35 -0.32 4.55 12.65
CA ARG A 35 -0.62 3.17 13.07
C ARG A 35 -1.00 3.06 14.55
N LYS A 36 -0.36 3.85 15.43
CA LYS A 36 -0.70 3.92 16.85
C LYS A 36 -2.13 4.38 17.09
N LEU A 37 -2.66 5.24 16.21
CA LEU A 37 -4.03 5.71 16.23
C LEU A 37 -5.02 4.75 15.51
N GLY A 38 -4.55 3.59 15.06
CA GLY A 38 -5.37 2.60 14.35
C GLY A 38 -5.55 2.89 12.85
N GLY A 39 -4.86 3.89 12.30
CA GLY A 39 -4.89 4.21 10.87
C GLY A 39 -3.96 3.34 10.02
N ALA A 40 -4.16 3.38 8.71
CA ALA A 40 -3.40 2.65 7.70
C ALA A 40 -3.47 3.39 6.35
N LEU A 41 -2.37 3.36 5.59
CA LEU A 41 -2.32 3.88 4.21
C LEU A 41 -2.50 2.76 3.20
N PHE A 42 -3.26 3.05 2.15
CA PHE A 42 -3.54 2.13 1.05
C PHE A 42 -3.35 2.82 -0.27
N GLY A 43 -2.93 2.06 -1.28
CA GLY A 43 -2.78 2.53 -2.64
C GLY A 43 -3.56 1.68 -3.65
N ASP A 44 -4.06 2.31 -4.70
CA ASP A 44 -4.58 1.66 -5.90
C ASP A 44 -4.35 2.51 -7.17
N ARG A 45 -4.56 1.90 -8.34
CA ARG A 45 -4.52 2.61 -9.63
C ARG A 45 -5.91 2.62 -10.26
N ARG A 46 -6.48 3.81 -10.46
CA ARG A 46 -7.80 4.01 -11.09
C ARG A 46 -7.70 5.16 -12.06
N TYR A 47 -8.43 5.10 -13.18
CA TYR A 47 -8.41 6.18 -14.19
C TYR A 47 -6.99 6.57 -14.60
N ASP A 48 -6.12 5.57 -14.76
CA ASP A 48 -4.69 5.74 -15.04
C ASP A 48 -3.91 6.63 -14.05
N ASN A 49 -4.41 6.76 -12.82
CA ASN A 49 -3.80 7.56 -11.77
C ASN A 49 -3.60 6.73 -10.50
N VAL A 50 -2.51 7.02 -9.79
CA VAL A 50 -2.15 6.35 -8.52
C VAL A 50 -2.70 7.15 -7.35
N PHE A 51 -3.67 6.55 -6.66
CA PHE A 51 -4.27 7.11 -5.46
C PHE A 51 -3.67 6.47 -4.22
N VAL A 52 -3.40 7.30 -3.21
CA VAL A 52 -3.04 6.86 -1.86
C VAL A 52 -3.98 7.54 -0.88
N TYR A 53 -4.54 6.77 0.03
CA TYR A 53 -5.55 7.24 0.99
C TYR A 53 -5.47 6.47 2.31
N HIS A 54 -6.18 6.97 3.33
CA HIS A 54 -6.19 6.38 4.66
C HIS A 54 -7.46 5.56 4.92
N ASN A 55 -7.34 4.54 5.76
CA ASN A 55 -8.48 3.85 6.37
C ASN A 55 -8.08 3.27 7.75
N GLY A 56 -9.04 2.71 8.49
CA GLY A 56 -8.76 1.94 9.68
C GLY A 56 -7.98 0.68 9.35
N ALA A 57 -6.91 0.42 10.10
CA ALA A 57 -6.11 -0.79 10.01
C ALA A 57 -6.92 -2.07 10.19
N GLN A 58 -7.93 -2.02 11.06
CA GLN A 58 -8.77 -3.18 11.38
C GLN A 58 -9.77 -3.50 10.27
N SER A 59 -10.18 -2.51 9.49
CA SER A 59 -11.26 -2.67 8.50
C SER A 59 -10.86 -3.58 7.31
N TYR A 60 -9.61 -4.07 7.26
CA TYR A 60 -9.01 -4.58 6.03
C TYR A 60 -8.31 -5.95 6.14
N TYR A 61 -8.27 -6.59 7.32
CA TYR A 61 -7.60 -7.88 7.51
C TYR A 61 -8.23 -9.07 6.77
N ALA A 62 -9.45 -8.93 6.23
CA ALA A 62 -10.18 -10.05 5.62
C ALA A 62 -10.04 -10.19 4.09
N ALA A 63 -9.54 -9.19 3.35
CA ALA A 63 -9.72 -9.18 1.89
C ALA A 63 -8.66 -8.48 1.02
N ARG A 64 -7.56 -7.94 1.58
CA ARG A 64 -6.60 -7.16 0.78
C ARG A 64 -5.14 -7.47 1.09
N ALA A 65 -4.34 -7.51 0.02
CA ALA A 65 -2.92 -7.83 0.03
C ALA A 65 -2.05 -6.61 0.38
N PHE A 66 -0.74 -6.82 0.49
CA PHE A 66 0.25 -5.76 0.66
C PHE A 66 1.30 -5.82 -0.45
N ARG A 67 1.95 -4.68 -0.73
CA ARG A 67 3.15 -4.64 -1.57
C ARG A 67 4.37 -4.56 -0.68
N GLY A 68 5.30 -5.49 -0.87
CA GLY A 68 6.53 -5.55 -0.11
C GLY A 68 7.75 -5.63 -1.03
N SER A 69 8.86 -5.10 -0.53
CA SER A 69 10.19 -5.28 -1.11
C SER A 69 10.96 -6.31 -0.29
N LEU A 70 11.66 -7.21 -0.99
CA LEU A 70 12.61 -8.14 -0.40
C LEU A 70 13.99 -7.81 -0.96
N ARG A 71 14.97 -7.58 -0.09
CA ARG A 71 16.37 -7.47 -0.50
C ARG A 71 16.97 -8.88 -0.48
N VAL A 72 17.53 -9.29 -1.61
CA VAL A 72 18.22 -10.57 -1.82
C VAL A 72 19.72 -10.36 -1.94
#